data_AF-A0A7C3GZJ3-F1
#
_entry.id   AF-A0A7C3GZJ3-F1
#
_cell.length_a   1.000
_cell.length_b   1.000
_cell.length_c   1.000
_cell.angle_alpha   90.00
_cell.angle_beta   90.00
_cell.angle_gamma   90.00
#
_symmetry.space_group_name_H-M   'P 1'
#
loop_
_entity.id
_entity.type
_entity.pdbx_description
1 polymer ?
#
loop_
_entity_poly.entity_id
_entity_poly.type
_entity_poly.pdbx_seq_one_letter_code
_entity_poly.pdbx_strand_id
1 'polypeptide(L)'
;MAFPVEEKFIEKAEKELGVRFPDSFRAKMMKMNGEGVEVAADYFTLHPFYDTSDKKRIKRTCNSIVHETKTARQNYGLPTNLVVIGDNGGGDVLVYKIKDDGSIDPKVYWLDHETEELVFAANDFSELKVSV
;
A
#
# COMPACT_ATOMS: atom_id res chain seq x y z
N MET A 1 1.63 15.45 -3.17
CA MET A 1 3.08 15.44 -3.46
C MET A 1 3.79 14.48 -2.53
N ALA A 2 4.28 13.35 -3.02
CA ALA A 2 4.99 12.40 -2.18
C ALA A 2 6.27 13.03 -1.60
N PHE A 3 6.75 12.48 -0.49
CA PHE A 3 7.95 12.97 0.19
C PHE A 3 8.69 11.79 0.84
N PRO A 4 9.99 11.90 1.12
CA PRO A 4 10.72 10.79 1.70
C PRO A 4 10.28 10.50 3.13
N VAL A 5 10.23 9.21 3.48
CA VAL A 5 9.90 8.71 4.82
C VAL A 5 11.08 7.92 5.39
N GLU A 6 11.31 8.08 6.69
CA GLU A 6 12.33 7.33 7.42
C GLU A 6 11.91 5.87 7.62
N GLU A 7 12.88 4.95 7.58
CA GLU A 7 12.66 3.51 7.72
C GLU A 7 11.91 3.12 9.00
N LYS A 8 12.16 3.82 10.11
CA LYS A 8 11.47 3.59 11.40
C LYS A 8 9.94 3.64 11.31
N PHE A 9 9.39 4.41 10.36
CA PHE A 9 7.93 4.50 10.17
C PHE A 9 7.40 3.32 9.34
N ILE A 10 8.21 2.79 8.43
CA ILE A 10 7.91 1.57 7.68
C ILE A 10 7.91 0.38 8.64
N GLU A 11 8.96 0.23 9.44
CA GLU A 11 9.08 -0.85 10.44
C GLU A 11 7.93 -0.80 11.46
N LYS A 12 7.50 0.39 11.85
CA LYS A 12 6.34 0.56 12.73
C LYS A 12 5.07 0.02 12.07
N ALA A 13 4.82 0.34 10.80
CA ALA A 13 3.65 -0.14 10.08
C ALA A 13 3.69 -1.67 9.86
N GLU A 14 4.86 -2.21 9.52
CA GLU A 14 5.12 -3.66 9.44
C GLU A 14 4.77 -4.36 10.76
N LYS A 15 5.25 -3.83 11.89
CA LYS A 15 4.95 -4.37 13.21
C LYS A 15 3.47 -4.27 13.58
N GLU A 16 2.79 -3.19 13.21
CA GLU A 16 1.36 -3.01 13.47
C GLU A 16 0.47 -3.94 12.63
N LEU A 17 0.90 -4.26 11.40
CA LEU A 17 0.18 -5.15 10.50
C LEU A 17 0.60 -6.62 10.68
N GLY A 18 1.74 -6.87 11.35
CA GLY A 18 2.32 -8.20 11.50
C GLY A 18 2.88 -8.75 10.19
N VAL A 19 3.37 -7.87 9.31
CA VAL A 19 3.85 -8.22 7.96
C VAL A 19 5.23 -7.65 7.69
N ARG A 20 5.92 -8.16 6.68
CA ARG A 20 7.15 -7.55 6.13
C ARG A 20 6.95 -7.21 4.66
N PHE A 21 7.11 -5.94 4.30
CA PHE A 21 6.98 -5.47 2.92
C PHE A 21 8.19 -5.88 2.06
N PRO A 22 8.00 -6.09 0.74
CA PRO A 22 9.10 -6.33 -0.18
C PRO A 22 10.10 -5.17 -0.21
N ASP A 23 11.39 -5.48 -0.36
CA ASP A 23 12.46 -4.47 -0.38
C ASP A 23 12.29 -3.45 -1.53
N SER A 24 11.76 -3.90 -2.66
CA SER A 24 11.41 -3.06 -3.82
C SER A 24 10.41 -1.96 -3.44
N PHE A 25 9.33 -2.33 -2.73
CA PHE A 25 8.33 -1.41 -2.23
C PHE A 25 8.88 -0.47 -1.16
N ARG A 26 9.65 -1.00 -0.19
CA ARG A 26 10.31 -0.20 0.85
C ARG A 26 11.19 0.90 0.24
N ALA A 27 12.07 0.53 -0.69
CA ALA A 27 12.99 1.45 -1.34
C ALA A 27 12.26 2.57 -2.09
N LYS A 28 11.10 2.27 -2.70
CA LYS A 28 10.28 3.27 -3.36
C LYS A 28 9.64 4.23 -2.36
N MET A 29 8.97 3.69 -1.34
CA MET A 29 8.24 4.50 -0.36
C MET A 29 9.18 5.38 0.47
N MET A 30 10.40 4.91 0.75
CA MET A 30 11.44 5.74 1.38
C MET A 30 11.79 6.99 0.58
N LYS A 31 11.75 6.92 -0.75
CA LYS A 31 12.00 8.07 -1.64
C LYS A 31 10.74 8.94 -1.78
N MET A 32 9.61 8.28 -2.03
CA MET A 32 8.36 8.91 -2.46
C MET A 32 7.17 8.28 -1.73
N ASN A 33 6.98 8.66 -0.47
CA ASN A 33 5.91 8.15 0.41
C ASN A 33 4.54 8.65 -0.06
N GLY A 34 3.74 7.75 -0.64
CA GLY A 34 2.40 8.04 -1.16
C GLY A 34 2.38 8.65 -2.56
N GLU A 35 3.34 8.27 -3.41
CA GLU A 35 3.29 8.56 -4.85
C GLU A 35 2.35 7.58 -5.55
N GLY A 36 1.77 7.97 -6.68
CA GLY A 36 0.93 7.04 -7.44
C GLY A 36 1.71 6.22 -8.47
N VAL A 37 1.10 5.12 -8.88
CA VAL A 37 1.61 4.17 -9.85
C VAL A 37 0.55 3.87 -10.89
N GLU A 38 1.02 3.60 -12.10
CA GLU A 38 0.19 3.15 -13.21
C GLU A 38 0.16 1.62 -13.19
N VAL A 39 -1.05 1.07 -13.10
CA VAL A 39 -1.32 -0.36 -13.09
C VAL A 39 -2.30 -0.64 -14.21
N ALA A 40 -1.89 -1.47 -15.18
CA ALA A 40 -2.64 -1.72 -16.40
C ALA A 40 -3.02 -0.41 -17.14
N ALA A 41 -4.28 0.00 -17.10
CA ALA A 41 -4.79 1.23 -17.73
C ALA A 41 -5.21 2.30 -16.71
N ASP A 42 -5.06 2.03 -15.41
CA ASP A 42 -5.52 2.88 -14.32
C ASP A 42 -4.37 3.45 -13.47
N TYR A 43 -4.69 4.51 -12.76
CA TYR A 43 -3.78 5.19 -11.85
C TYR A 43 -4.18 4.92 -10.40
N PHE A 44 -3.27 4.33 -9.64
CA PHE A 44 -3.45 4.07 -8.22
C PHE A 44 -2.60 5.03 -7.41
N THR A 45 -3.21 5.70 -6.44
CA THR A 45 -2.50 6.51 -5.45
C THR A 45 -2.09 5.61 -4.30
N LEU A 46 -0.79 5.51 -4.00
CA LEU A 46 -0.35 4.72 -2.86
C LEU A 46 -0.69 5.44 -1.55
N HIS A 47 -1.11 4.65 -0.56
CA HIS A 47 -1.25 5.14 0.79
C HIS A 47 0.13 5.36 1.41
N PRO A 48 0.37 6.49 2.09
CA PRO A 48 1.64 6.74 2.75
C PRO A 48 1.83 5.87 4.01
N PHE A 49 3.07 5.75 4.45
CA PHE A 49 3.41 5.40 5.83
C PHE A 49 3.18 6.58 6.76
N TYR A 50 2.62 6.31 7.94
CA TYR A 50 2.27 7.34 8.91
C TYR A 50 3.52 7.98 9.52
N ASP A 51 3.76 9.24 9.15
CA ASP A 51 4.94 10.00 9.57
C ASP A 51 4.56 11.02 10.65
N THR A 52 5.02 10.75 11.87
CA THR A 52 4.75 11.58 13.05
C THR A 52 5.82 12.62 13.35
N SER A 53 6.75 12.90 12.44
CA SER A 53 7.86 13.84 12.68
C SER A 53 7.43 15.30 12.80
N ASP A 54 6.37 15.73 12.08
CA ASP A 54 5.81 17.08 12.19
C ASP A 54 4.28 17.08 11.98
N LYS A 55 3.59 18.06 12.56
CA LYS A 55 2.13 18.24 12.46
C LYS A 55 1.62 18.27 11.01
N LYS A 56 2.37 18.85 10.07
CA LYS A 56 2.02 18.84 8.65
C LYS A 56 2.10 17.44 8.05
N ARG A 57 3.10 16.65 8.42
CA ARG A 57 3.27 15.27 7.91
C ARG A 57 2.23 14.31 8.49
N ILE A 58 1.88 14.48 9.76
CA ILE A 58 0.78 13.76 10.40
C ILE A 58 -0.52 13.94 9.63
N LYS A 59 -0.92 15.19 9.35
CA LYS A 59 -2.15 15.49 8.60
C LYS A 59 -2.14 14.95 7.17
N ARG A 60 -0.97 14.78 6.56
CA ARG A 60 -0.83 14.32 5.17
C ARG A 60 -0.71 12.80 5.06
N THR A 61 -0.44 12.11 6.16
CA THR A 61 -0.23 10.66 6.20
C THR A 61 -1.27 9.96 7.07
N CYS A 62 -2.32 10.65 7.49
CA CYS A 62 -3.41 10.06 8.27
C CYS A 62 -4.12 8.91 7.53
N ASN A 63 -4.21 9.01 6.21
CA ASN A 63 -4.69 7.95 5.32
C ASN A 63 -3.57 6.93 5.08
N SER A 64 -2.99 6.42 6.17
CA SER A 64 -1.83 5.55 6.11
C SER A 64 -2.21 4.13 5.66
N ILE A 65 -1.25 3.39 5.11
CA ILE A 65 -1.42 1.96 4.77
C ILE A 65 -2.09 1.17 5.91
N VAL A 66 -1.67 1.41 7.15
CA VAL A 66 -2.22 0.75 8.34
C VAL A 66 -3.68 1.14 8.57
N HIS A 67 -3.99 2.43 8.46
CA HIS A 67 -5.35 2.94 8.65
C HIS A 67 -6.29 2.41 7.58
N GLU A 68 -5.90 2.56 6.31
CA GLU A 68 -6.70 2.13 5.16
C GLU A 68 -6.89 0.61 5.15
N THR A 69 -5.85 -0.18 5.47
CA THR A 69 -6.02 -1.64 5.61
C THR A 69 -6.98 -2.01 6.74
N LYS A 70 -6.93 -1.33 7.89
CA LYS A 70 -7.87 -1.60 9.00
C LYS A 70 -9.30 -1.20 8.64
N THR A 71 -9.48 -0.05 8.00
CA THR A 71 -10.76 0.45 7.50
C THR A 71 -11.35 -0.49 6.44
N ALA A 72 -10.52 -0.96 5.48
CA ALA A 72 -10.88 -1.94 4.48
C ALA A 72 -11.39 -3.25 5.11
N ARG A 73 -10.71 -3.76 6.14
CA ARG A 73 -11.12 -4.96 6.87
C ARG A 73 -12.45 -4.78 7.62
N GLN A 74 -12.65 -3.63 8.25
CA GLN A 74 -13.82 -3.37 9.09
C GLN A 74 -15.08 -3.05 8.28
N ASN A 75 -14.94 -2.25 7.21
CA ASN A 75 -16.08 -1.71 6.47
C ASN A 75 -16.36 -2.45 5.16
N TYR A 76 -15.32 -2.99 4.52
CA TYR A 76 -15.40 -3.61 3.19
C TYR A 76 -15.16 -5.12 3.24
N GLY A 77 -14.97 -5.69 4.44
CA GLY A 77 -14.76 -7.13 4.60
C GLY A 77 -13.45 -7.64 4.00
N LEU A 78 -12.43 -6.79 3.85
CA LEU A 78 -11.15 -7.19 3.25
C LEU A 78 -10.58 -8.44 3.95
N PRO A 79 -10.20 -9.49 3.20
CA PRO A 79 -9.55 -10.67 3.75
C PRO A 79 -8.32 -10.35 4.61
N THR A 80 -8.13 -11.12 5.68
CA THR A 80 -6.99 -10.91 6.61
C THR A 80 -5.64 -11.20 6.00
N ASN A 81 -5.60 -11.99 4.91
CA ASN A 81 -4.41 -12.29 4.13
C ASN A 81 -4.09 -11.20 3.08
N LEU A 82 -4.79 -10.07 3.09
CA LEU A 82 -4.52 -8.94 2.21
C LEU A 82 -4.13 -7.68 3.00
N VAL A 83 -3.26 -6.87 2.37
CA VAL A 83 -2.85 -5.54 2.82
C VAL A 83 -3.09 -4.56 1.70
N VAL A 84 -3.83 -3.49 1.97
CA VAL A 84 -4.10 -2.42 0.98
C VAL A 84 -2.93 -1.46 0.98
N ILE A 85 -2.37 -1.20 -0.19
CA ILE A 85 -1.24 -0.29 -0.38
C ILE A 85 -1.60 0.97 -1.17
N GLY A 86 -2.76 1.00 -1.82
CA GLY A 86 -3.25 2.18 -2.55
C GLY A 86 -4.63 1.96 -3.13
N ASP A 87 -5.20 3.01 -3.73
CA ASP A 87 -6.53 3.02 -4.32
C ASP A 87 -6.56 3.87 -5.60
N ASN A 88 -7.50 3.61 -6.50
CA ASN A 88 -7.69 4.41 -7.72
C ASN A 88 -8.73 5.54 -7.59
N GLY A 89 -9.30 5.74 -6.39
CA GLY A 89 -10.42 6.67 -6.17
C GLY A 89 -11.77 6.23 -6.75
N GLY A 90 -11.82 5.13 -7.51
CA GLY A 90 -13.02 4.52 -8.08
C GLY A 90 -13.60 3.38 -7.25
N GLY A 91 -12.89 2.95 -6.20
CA GLY A 91 -13.28 1.85 -5.31
C GLY A 91 -12.30 0.68 -5.36
N ASP A 92 -11.53 0.57 -6.43
CA ASP A 92 -10.53 -0.47 -6.57
C ASP A 92 -9.31 -0.19 -5.72
N VAL A 93 -8.76 -1.26 -5.14
CA VAL A 93 -7.65 -1.16 -4.20
C VAL A 93 -6.48 -2.03 -4.65
N LEU A 94 -5.29 -1.45 -4.63
CA LEU A 94 -4.05 -2.15 -4.85
C LEU A 94 -3.65 -2.88 -3.56
N VAL A 95 -3.35 -4.17 -3.66
CA VAL A 95 -3.14 -5.05 -2.51
C VAL A 95 -1.91 -5.95 -2.66
N TYR A 96 -1.35 -6.31 -1.51
CA TYR A 96 -0.42 -7.42 -1.36
C TYR A 96 -1.08 -8.60 -0.68
N LYS A 97 -0.61 -9.81 -1.03
CA LYS A 97 -0.94 -11.05 -0.32
C LYS A 97 0.06 -11.31 0.80
N ILE A 98 -0.46 -11.65 1.97
CA ILE A 98 0.30 -12.14 3.12
C ILE A 98 0.36 -13.66 3.02
N LYS A 99 1.56 -14.23 3.12
CA LYS A 99 1.82 -15.67 3.22
C LYS A 99 1.62 -16.16 4.66
N ASP A 100 1.50 -17.47 4.83
CA ASP A 100 1.25 -18.09 6.14
C ASP A 100 2.36 -17.80 7.17
N ASP A 101 3.57 -17.46 6.74
CA ASP A 101 4.70 -17.09 7.59
C ASP A 101 4.73 -15.59 7.99
N GLY A 102 3.73 -14.81 7.55
CA GLY A 102 3.65 -13.36 7.78
C GLY A 102 4.47 -12.51 6.79
N SER A 103 5.20 -13.13 5.86
CA SER A 103 5.86 -12.39 4.79
C SER A 103 4.88 -12.00 3.68
N ILE A 104 5.13 -10.89 2.99
CA ILE A 104 4.32 -10.51 1.83
C ILE A 104 4.84 -11.22 0.57
N ASP A 105 3.92 -11.70 -0.26
CA ASP A 105 4.21 -12.09 -1.64
C ASP A 105 4.63 -10.84 -2.44
N PRO A 106 5.82 -10.82 -3.08
CA PRO A 106 6.24 -9.68 -3.89
C PRO A 106 5.28 -9.33 -5.04
N LYS A 107 4.42 -10.28 -5.44
CA LYS A 107 3.39 -10.05 -6.45
C LYS A 107 2.39 -9.01 -6.00
N VAL A 108 2.15 -8.05 -6.88
CA VAL A 108 1.15 -7.01 -6.71
C VAL A 108 -0.14 -7.45 -7.38
N TYR A 109 -1.25 -7.20 -6.70
CA TYR A 109 -2.59 -7.45 -7.21
C TYR A 109 -3.44 -6.21 -6.98
N TRP A 110 -4.54 -6.09 -7.70
CA TRP A 110 -5.60 -5.16 -7.35
C TRP A 110 -6.89 -5.94 -7.14
N LEU A 111 -7.70 -5.48 -6.18
CA LEU A 111 -9.01 -6.02 -5.88
C LEU A 111 -10.02 -5.12 -6.57
N ASP A 112 -10.77 -5.71 -7.49
CA ASP A 112 -11.86 -5.04 -8.20
C ASP A 112 -13.06 -4.93 -7.25
N HIS A 113 -13.56 -3.71 -7.06
CA HIS A 113 -14.68 -3.46 -6.14
C HIS A 113 -15.99 -4.09 -6.64
N GLU A 114 -16.23 -4.10 -7.96
CA GLU A 114 -17.51 -4.55 -8.52
C GLU A 114 -17.66 -6.06 -8.47
N THR A 115 -16.55 -6.77 -8.69
CA THR A 115 -16.53 -8.24 -8.80
C THR A 115 -15.99 -8.94 -7.55
N GLU A 116 -15.34 -8.19 -6.64
CA GLU A 116 -14.58 -8.71 -5.50
C GLU A 116 -13.47 -9.70 -5.92
N GLU A 117 -13.05 -9.65 -7.20
CA GLU A 117 -12.01 -10.51 -7.75
C GLU A 117 -10.64 -9.86 -7.62
N LEU A 118 -9.64 -10.71 -7.34
CA LEU A 118 -8.28 -10.27 -7.16
C LEU A 118 -7.47 -10.51 -8.44
N VAL A 119 -7.16 -9.41 -9.13
CA VAL A 119 -6.56 -9.38 -10.45
C VAL A 119 -5.06 -9.16 -10.35
N PHE A 120 -4.29 -9.91 -11.15
CA PHE A 120 -2.83 -9.79 -11.18
C PHE A 120 -2.39 -8.47 -11.80
N ALA A 121 -1.52 -7.73 -11.11
CA ALA A 121 -0.94 -6.49 -11.60
C ALA A 121 0.52 -6.68 -12.07
N ALA A 122 1.39 -7.21 -11.22
CA ALA A 122 2.82 -7.36 -11.50
C ALA A 122 3.50 -8.43 -10.62
N ASN A 123 4.65 -8.94 -11.04
CA ASN A 123 5.40 -9.91 -10.23
C ASN A 123 6.16 -9.27 -9.07
N ASP A 124 6.59 -8.03 -9.26
CA ASP A 124 7.25 -7.21 -8.25
C ASP A 124 6.84 -5.75 -8.44
N PHE A 125 6.85 -5.00 -7.34
CA PHE A 125 6.49 -3.58 -7.36
C PHE A 125 7.36 -2.75 -8.32
N SER A 126 8.62 -3.13 -8.51
CA SER A 126 9.55 -2.42 -9.41
C SER A 126 9.16 -2.48 -10.89
N GLU A 127 8.28 -3.40 -11.28
CA GLU A 127 7.76 -3.49 -12.65
C GLU A 127 6.68 -2.42 -12.92
N LEU A 128 6.11 -1.82 -11.87
CA LEU A 128 5.06 -0.79 -12.01
C LEU A 128 5.66 0.54 -12.43
N LYS A 129 4.98 1.21 -13.37
CA LYS A 129 5.37 2.55 -13.81
C LYS A 129 4.93 3.57 -12.78
N VAL A 130 5.82 4.50 -12.50
CA VAL A 130 5.56 5.61 -11.59
C VAL A 130 5.21 6.80 -12.45
N SER A 131 4.04 7.39 -12.22
CA SER A 131 3.65 8.61 -12.92
C SER A 131 4.34 9.81 -12.25
N VAL A 132 5.12 10.57 -13.03
CA VAL A 132 5.97 11.70 -12.60
C VAL A 132 5.19 13.00 -12.58
#